data_AF-A0A0K0MUR7-F1
#
_entry.id   AF-A0A0K0MUR7-F1
#
_cell.length_a   1.000
_cell.length_b   1.000
_cell.length_c   1.000
_cell.angle_alpha   90.00
_cell.angle_beta   90.00
_cell.angle_gamma   90.00
#
_symmetry.space_group_name_H-M   'P 1'
#
loop_
_entity.id
_entity.type
_entity.pdbx_description
1 polymer ?
#
loop_
_entity_poly.entity_id
_entity_poly.type
_entity_poly.pdbx_seq_one_letter_code
_entity_poly.pdbx_strand_id
1 'polypeptide(L)' 'MATWSNLNYQNSASPLMEQIIFFHDHTLIILIMITILVSYLMINLFFNKYINRFLLEEQMIELI' A
#
# COMPACT_ATOMS: atom_id res chain seq x y z
N MET A 1 4.83 -18.31 -21.40
CA MET A 1 3.46 -18.85 -21.48
C MET A 1 2.90 -18.86 -20.06
N ALA A 2 1.70 -18.34 -19.86
CA ALA A 2 1.08 -18.34 -18.54
C ALA A 2 0.76 -19.78 -18.14
N THR A 3 1.27 -20.21 -17.00
CA THR A 3 0.81 -21.43 -16.33
C THR A 3 -0.43 -21.08 -15.50
N TRP A 4 -1.29 -22.07 -15.30
CA TRP A 4 -2.39 -21.95 -14.34
C TRP A 4 -1.82 -21.56 -12.97
N SER A 5 -2.56 -20.74 -12.23
CA SER A 5 -2.22 -20.22 -10.90
C SER A 5 -0.94 -19.37 -10.76
N ASN A 6 -0.38 -18.81 -11.83
CA ASN A 6 0.69 -17.82 -11.68
C ASN A 6 0.12 -16.42 -11.43
N LEU A 7 0.46 -15.82 -10.28
CA LEU A 7 0.05 -14.48 -9.88
C LEU A 7 1.01 -13.39 -10.39
N ASN A 8 2.27 -13.75 -10.67
CA ASN A 8 3.30 -12.83 -11.13
C ASN A 8 3.29 -12.69 -12.66
N TYR A 9 3.99 -11.67 -13.17
CA TYR A 9 4.25 -11.54 -14.59
C TYR A 9 4.97 -12.77 -15.16
N GLN A 10 4.76 -13.02 -16.45
CA GLN A 10 5.55 -14.01 -17.17
C GLN A 10 7.02 -13.56 -17.26
N ASN A 11 7.94 -14.52 -17.37
CA ASN A 11 9.36 -14.25 -17.58
C ASN A 11 9.57 -13.29 -18.77
N SER A 12 10.50 -12.35 -18.61
CA SER A 12 10.81 -11.36 -19.65
C SER A 12 11.37 -12.03 -20.90
N ALA A 13 10.82 -11.65 -22.06
CA ALA A 13 11.32 -12.06 -23.37
C ALA A 13 12.06 -10.91 -24.09
N SER A 14 12.11 -9.72 -23.49
CA SER A 14 12.79 -8.53 -24.02
C SER A 14 13.35 -7.68 -22.87
N PRO A 15 14.42 -6.90 -23.11
CA PRO A 15 14.99 -5.99 -22.09
C PRO A 15 13.99 -4.95 -21.58
N LEU A 16 13.02 -4.56 -22.42
CA LEU A 16 11.97 -3.60 -22.04
C LEU A 16 10.97 -4.20 -21.04
N MET A 17 10.62 -5.48 -21.21
CA MET A 17 9.72 -6.16 -20.26
C MET A 17 10.35 -6.28 -18.88
N GLU A 18 11.67 -6.48 -18.81
CA GLU A 18 12.40 -6.54 -17.55
C GLU A 18 12.35 -5.21 -16.79
N GLN A 19 12.51 -4.07 -17.49
CA GLN A 19 12.38 -2.74 -16.90
C GLN A 19 10.96 -2.46 -16.37
N ILE A 20 9.93 -2.94 -17.07
CA ILE A 20 8.54 -2.80 -16.60
C ILE A 20 8.30 -3.63 -15.34
N ILE A 21 8.86 -4.84 -15.25
CA ILE A 21 8.74 -5.68 -14.05
C ILE A 21 9.43 -4.98 -12.85
N PHE A 22 10.63 -4.41 -13.04
CA PHE A 22 11.29 -3.64 -11.97
C PHE A 22 10.48 -2.42 -11.52
N PHE A 23 9.89 -1.69 -12.46
CA PHE A 23 9.04 -0.55 -12.12
C PHE A 23 7.77 -0.99 -11.38
N HIS A 24 7.13 -2.06 -11.85
CA HIS A 24 5.96 -2.62 -11.19
C HIS A 24 6.29 -3.01 -9.74
N ASP A 25 7.35 -3.77 -9.52
CA ASP A 25 7.71 -4.23 -8.18
C ASP A 25 7.98 -3.05 -7.23
N HIS A 26 8.61 -1.99 -7.72
CA HIS A 26 8.79 -0.76 -6.95
C HIS A 26 7.44 -0.10 -6.58
N THR A 27 6.52 0.03 -7.54
CA THR A 27 5.20 0.63 -7.27
C THR A 27 4.35 -0.24 -6.34
N LEU A 28 4.45 -1.57 -6.45
CA LEU A 28 3.75 -2.52 -5.60
C LEU A 28 4.22 -2.42 -4.15
N ILE A 29 5.52 -2.24 -3.91
CA ILE A 29 6.06 -2.02 -2.55
C ILE A 29 5.45 -0.75 -1.93
N ILE A 30 5.37 0.35 -2.68
CA ILE A 30 4.78 1.61 -2.20
C ILE A 30 3.30 1.41 -1.86
N LEU A 31 2.55 0.74 -2.73
CA LEU A 31 1.12 0.48 -2.53
C LEU A 31 0.87 -0.38 -1.29
N ILE A 32 1.66 -1.44 -1.11
CA ILE A 32 1.57 -2.31 0.07
C ILE A 32 1.90 -1.53 1.35
N MET A 33 2.91 -0.67 1.33
CA MET A 33 3.26 0.16 2.49
C MET A 33 2.09 1.06 2.92
N ILE A 34 1.43 1.73 1.97
CA ILE A 34 0.29 2.62 2.26
C ILE A 34 -0.92 1.81 2.76
N THR A 35 -1.24 0.68 2.14
CA THR A 35 -2.38 -0.15 2.55
C THR A 35 -2.19 -0.72 3.96
N ILE A 36 -0.97 -1.13 4.33
CA ILE A 36 -0.65 -1.58 5.69
C ILE A 36 -0.84 -0.42 6.67
N LEU A 37 -0.30 0.77 6.38
CA LEU A 37 -0.44 1.96 7.24
C LEU A 37 -1.92 2.27 7.52
N VAL A 38 -2.74 2.33 6.48
CA VAL A 38 -4.18 2.62 6.60
C VAL A 38 -4.90 1.52 7.38
N SER A 39 -4.58 0.25 7.10
CA SER A 39 -5.20 -0.87 7.82
C SER A 39 -4.89 -0.85 9.32
N TYR A 40 -3.66 -0.51 9.69
CA TYR A 40 -3.23 -0.39 11.07
C TYR A 40 -3.96 0.75 11.80
N LEU A 41 -4.12 1.91 11.15
CA LEU A 41 -4.91 3.02 11.69
C LEU A 41 -6.37 2.62 11.93
N MET A 42 -6.99 1.94 10.97
CA MET A 42 -8.37 1.48 11.10
C MET A 42 -8.53 0.50 12.28
N ILE A 43 -7.64 -0.48 12.42
CA ILE A 43 -7.66 -1.43 13.53
C ILE A 43 -7.53 -0.69 14.88
N ASN A 44 -6.63 0.27 14.98
CA ASN A 44 -6.43 1.03 16.21
C ASN A 44 -7.66 1.85 16.60
N LEU A 45 -8.39 2.42 15.65
CA LEU A 45 -9.63 3.15 15.94
C LEU A 45 -10.70 2.23 16.56
N PHE A 46 -10.82 0.98 16.09
CA PHE A 46 -11.80 0.04 16.63
C PHE A 46 -11.48 -0.43 18.06
N PHE A 47 -10.19 -0.55 18.41
CA PHE A 47 -9.76 -1.02 19.73
C PHE A 47 -9.44 0.10 20.73
N ASN A 48 -9.55 1.37 20.32
CA ASN A 48 -9.27 2.50 21.20
C ASN A 48 -10.41 2.70 22.22
N LYS A 49 -10.07 2.70 23.52
CA LYS A 49 -11.01 2.93 24.63
C LYS A 49 -11.15 4.40 25.01
N TYR A 50 -10.24 5.26 24.54
CA TYR A 50 -10.22 6.68 24.88
C TYR A 50 -10.99 7.49 23.82
N ILE A 51 -12.04 8.19 24.25
CA ILE A 51 -12.86 9.05 23.39
C ILE A 51 -12.50 10.50 23.70
N ASN A 52 -11.86 11.20 22.75
CA ASN A 52 -11.65 12.64 22.83
C ASN A 52 -12.64 13.37 21.91
N ARG A 53 -13.71 13.94 22.49
CA ARG A 53 -14.81 14.59 21.74
C ARG A 53 -14.49 16.04 21.33
N PHE A 54 -13.50 16.69 21.94
CA PHE A 54 -13.14 18.07 21.66
C PHE A 54 -12.02 18.22 20.61
N LEU A 55 -11.58 17.11 20.02
CA LEU A 55 -10.57 17.07 18.96
C LEU A 55 -11.20 17.43 17.60
N LEU A 56 -11.65 18.68 17.45
CA LEU A 56 -12.43 19.11 16.27
C LEU A 56 -11.57 19.73 15.17
N GLU A 57 -10.42 20.32 15.49
CA GLU A 57 -9.53 20.96 14.53
C GLU A 57 -8.07 20.66 14.89
N GLU A 58 -7.36 19.95 14.00
CA GLU A 58 -5.92 19.71 14.11
C GLU A 58 -5.21 20.10 12.81
N GLN A 59 -4.97 21.41 12.62
CA GLN A 59 -4.29 21.97 11.44
C GLN A 59 -2.90 21.38 11.19
N MET A 60 -2.22 20.91 12.23
CA MET A 60 -0.91 20.26 12.10
C MET A 60 -1.00 18.89 11.42
N ILE A 61 -2.11 18.16 11.56
CA ILE A 61 -2.31 16.86 10.90
C ILE A 61 -2.66 17.04 9.44
N GLU A 62 -3.44 18.07 9.09
CA GLU A 62 -3.80 18.35 7.69
C GLU A 62 -2.59 18.71 6.81
N LEU A 63 -1.53 19.26 7.41
CA LEU A 63 -0.31 19.63 6.71
C LEU A 63 0.59 18.42 6.41
N ILE A 64 0.45 17.33 7.17
CA ILE A 64 1.25 16.10 7.06
C ILE A 64 0.61 15.15 6.04
#